data_AF-A0A1H4D700-F1
#
_entry.id   AF-A0A1H4D700-F1
#
_cell.length_a   1.000
_cell.length_b   1.000
_cell.length_c   1.000
_cell.angle_alpha   90.00
_cell.angle_beta   90.00
_cell.angle_gamma   90.00
#
_symmetry.space_group_name_H-M   'P 1'
#
loop_
_entity.id
_entity.type
_entity.pdbx_description
1 polymer ?
#
loop_
_entity_poly.entity_id
_entity_poly.type
_entity_poly.pdbx_seq_one_letter_code
_entity_poly.pdbx_strand_id
1 'polypeptide(L)'
;MRPSSSLETAAALLVAVLVSGCGVTERQRLTYEPEEFDSTTTHTRSYTASEAQTCEAARRALLSQGYMIAAANQELVTGRKSFQPATEVHVEVEFRVVCAREGGKSRSTIAFASALQDRYGVKKVNNSASVGVGAIGSLSLPFSSSDDAMVKVASETLTDDRFYDRFFSLIERYLPESIEQAPPAEARPVAPARPPVEVPLPLQTVPLSPSRG
;
A
#
# COMPACT_ATOMS: atom_id res chain seq x y z
N MET A 1 30.45 7.20 -68.43
CA MET A 1 29.37 7.74 -67.56
C MET A 1 28.18 6.80 -67.61
N ARG A 2 27.89 6.09 -66.51
CA ARG A 2 26.56 5.69 -66.00
C ARG A 2 26.74 4.79 -64.77
N PRO A 3 26.81 5.36 -63.55
CA PRO A 3 26.57 4.64 -62.32
C PRO A 3 25.16 5.00 -61.84
N SER A 4 24.14 4.23 -62.23
CA SER A 4 22.76 4.50 -61.79
C SER A 4 22.02 3.27 -61.25
N SER A 5 22.60 2.08 -61.33
CA SER A 5 21.92 0.83 -60.94
C SER A 5 22.19 0.38 -59.49
N SER A 6 23.24 0.88 -58.83
CA SER A 6 23.61 0.48 -57.46
C SER A 6 22.95 1.32 -56.36
N LEU A 7 22.40 2.49 -56.70
CA LEU A 7 21.80 3.41 -55.71
C LEU A 7 20.31 3.09 -55.47
N GLU A 8 19.62 2.56 -56.47
CA GLU A 8 18.19 2.23 -56.39
C GLU A 8 17.92 0.97 -55.54
N THR A 9 18.83 0.00 -55.56
CA THR A 9 18.70 -1.23 -54.76
C THR A 9 18.95 -1.00 -53.27
N ALA A 10 19.79 -0.03 -52.91
CA ALA A 10 20.05 0.34 -51.52
C ALA A 10 18.87 1.08 -50.88
N ALA A 11 18.16 1.91 -51.65
CA ALA A 11 17.00 2.65 -51.17
C ALA A 11 15.78 1.73 -50.89
N ALA A 12 15.60 0.68 -51.68
CA ALA A 12 14.50 -0.28 -51.50
C ALA A 12 14.65 -1.13 -50.22
N LEU A 13 15.88 -1.45 -49.81
CA LEU A 13 16.15 -2.23 -48.59
C LEU A 13 15.99 -1.43 -47.29
N LEU A 14 16.21 -0.10 -47.33
CA LEU A 14 16.06 0.76 -46.15
C LEU A 14 14.60 1.08 -45.79
N VAL A 15 13.68 1.03 -46.76
CA VAL A 15 12.24 1.27 -46.50
C VAL A 15 11.55 0.04 -45.89
N ALA A 16 12.05 -1.18 -46.17
CA ALA A 16 11.48 -2.41 -45.62
C ALA A 16 11.73 -2.60 -44.10
N VAL A 17 12.75 -1.93 -43.54
CA VAL A 17 13.08 -2.03 -42.10
C VAL A 17 12.24 -1.06 -41.25
N LEU A 18 11.59 -0.06 -41.84
CA LEU A 18 10.83 0.95 -41.10
C LEU A 18 9.36 0.57 -40.85
N VAL A 19 8.88 -0.58 -41.35
CA VAL A 19 7.47 -1.03 -41.22
C VAL A 19 7.37 -2.41 -40.54
N SER A 20 8.16 -2.64 -39.49
CA SER A 20 7.94 -3.72 -38.53
C SER A 20 7.71 -3.13 -37.13
N GLY A 21 6.81 -2.16 -37.06
CA GLY A 21 6.33 -1.51 -35.83
C GLY A 21 4.81 -1.56 -35.75
N CYS A 22 4.19 -2.66 -36.19
CA CYS A 22 2.77 -2.89 -35.96
C CYS A 22 2.60 -3.36 -34.51
N GLY A 23 2.15 -2.45 -33.66
CA GLY A 23 1.70 -2.75 -32.32
C GLY A 23 0.67 -3.87 -32.36
N VAL A 24 1.11 -5.05 -31.94
CA VAL A 24 0.21 -6.06 -31.40
C VAL A 24 -0.29 -5.47 -30.09
N THR A 25 -1.42 -4.79 -30.14
CA THR A 25 -2.31 -4.70 -28.97
C THR A 25 -2.62 -6.15 -28.60
N GLU A 26 -1.89 -6.68 -27.62
CA GLU A 26 -2.27 -7.90 -26.93
C GLU A 26 -3.71 -7.71 -26.46
N ARG A 27 -4.64 -8.34 -27.17
CA ARG A 27 -5.91 -8.70 -26.56
C ARG A 27 -5.51 -9.65 -25.44
N GLN A 28 -5.39 -9.09 -24.25
CA GLN A 28 -5.19 -9.79 -22.99
C GLN A 28 -6.35 -10.79 -22.90
N ARG A 29 -6.12 -12.00 -23.42
CA ARG A 29 -6.97 -13.14 -23.12
C ARG A 29 -6.85 -13.26 -21.61
N LEU A 30 -7.96 -13.05 -20.92
CA LEU A 30 -8.14 -13.49 -19.54
C LEU A 30 -8.08 -15.03 -19.59
N THR A 31 -6.87 -15.55 -19.75
CA THR A 31 -6.54 -16.94 -19.52
C THR A 31 -6.63 -17.08 -18.02
N TYR A 32 -7.64 -17.79 -17.56
CA TYR A 32 -7.72 -18.22 -16.19
C TYR A 32 -6.48 -19.07 -15.92
N GLU A 33 -5.47 -18.47 -15.29
CA GLU A 33 -4.27 -19.18 -14.88
C GLU A 33 -4.68 -20.16 -13.77
N PRO A 34 -4.59 -21.48 -13.98
CA PRO A 34 -4.96 -22.44 -12.96
C PRO A 34 -4.06 -22.24 -11.73
N GLU A 35 -4.68 -22.26 -10.55
CA GLU A 35 -3.99 -22.14 -9.26
C GLU A 35 -2.84 -23.15 -9.15
N GLU A 36 -1.59 -22.66 -9.18
CA GLU A 36 -0.41 -23.47 -8.87
C GLU A 36 -0.15 -23.44 -7.36
N PHE A 37 -0.82 -24.34 -6.62
CA PHE A 37 -0.62 -24.53 -5.17
C PHE A 37 0.82 -24.96 -4.77
N ASP A 38 1.72 -25.15 -5.75
CA ASP A 38 3.14 -25.45 -5.54
C ASP A 38 3.99 -24.18 -5.31
N SER A 39 3.49 -22.99 -5.67
CA SER A 39 4.18 -21.70 -5.55
C SER A 39 4.16 -21.15 -4.11
N THR A 40 4.76 -21.88 -3.18
CA THR A 40 4.74 -21.53 -1.75
C THR A 40 5.46 -20.23 -1.38
N THR A 41 6.19 -19.60 -2.31
CA THR A 41 7.11 -18.48 -2.01
C THR A 41 6.67 -17.10 -2.50
N THR A 42 5.75 -17.00 -3.46
CA THR A 42 5.32 -15.70 -4.02
C THR A 42 4.55 -14.87 -3.00
N HIS A 43 3.64 -15.50 -2.26
CA HIS A 43 2.76 -14.84 -1.31
C HIS A 43 3.26 -14.89 0.14
N THR A 44 4.44 -15.47 0.39
CA THR A 44 4.92 -15.69 1.76
C THR A 44 6.41 -15.42 1.95
N ARG A 45 6.79 -14.84 3.10
CA ARG A 45 8.18 -14.70 3.54
C ARG A 45 8.30 -14.87 5.06
N SER A 46 9.40 -15.46 5.50
CA SER A 46 9.71 -15.64 6.93
C SER A 46 10.66 -14.55 7.43
N TYR A 47 10.41 -14.07 8.66
CA TYR A 47 11.19 -13.05 9.33
C TYR A 47 11.58 -13.49 10.74
N THR A 48 12.79 -13.14 11.16
CA THR A 48 13.27 -13.34 12.54
C THR A 48 12.79 -12.20 13.46
N ALA A 49 11.47 -12.04 13.55
CA ALA A 49 10.79 -11.08 14.42
C ALA A 49 9.50 -11.67 14.99
N SER A 50 8.92 -11.02 16.00
CA SER A 50 7.57 -11.41 16.47
C SER A 50 6.48 -11.02 15.47
N GLU A 51 5.28 -11.58 15.61
CA GLU A 51 4.13 -11.24 14.76
C GLU A 51 3.84 -9.74 14.81
N ALA A 52 3.79 -9.19 16.02
CA ALA A 52 3.56 -7.77 16.25
C ALA A 52 4.61 -6.88 15.56
N GLN A 53 5.89 -7.25 15.60
CA GLN A 53 6.96 -6.49 14.93
C GLN A 53 6.85 -6.59 13.41
N THR A 54 6.57 -7.79 12.90
CA THR A 54 6.44 -8.05 11.47
C THR A 54 5.24 -7.29 10.89
N CYS A 55 4.10 -7.31 11.56
CA CYS A 55 2.89 -6.63 11.12
C CYS A 55 2.99 -5.10 11.29
N GLU A 56 3.72 -4.60 12.31
CA GLU A 56 4.02 -3.17 12.41
C GLU A 56 4.92 -2.70 11.25
N ALA A 57 5.94 -3.47 10.91
CA ALA A 57 6.79 -3.22 9.73
C ALA A 57 5.98 -3.28 8.42
N ALA A 58 5.06 -4.24 8.27
CA ALA A 58 4.15 -4.32 7.13
C ALA A 58 3.22 -3.10 7.04
N ARG A 59 2.70 -2.61 8.17
CA ARG A 59 1.91 -1.38 8.22
C ARG A 59 2.72 -0.17 7.72
N ARG A 60 3.98 -0.04 8.16
CA ARG A 60 4.88 1.02 7.67
C ARG A 60 5.17 0.88 6.18
N ALA A 61 5.40 -0.34 5.71
CA ALA A 61 5.61 -0.63 4.29
C ALA A 61 4.41 -0.18 3.44
N LEU A 62 3.18 -0.54 3.83
CA LEU A 62 1.96 -0.11 3.13
C LEU A 62 1.80 1.41 3.11
N LEU A 63 2.00 2.06 4.26
CA LEU A 63 1.95 3.53 4.36
C LEU A 63 2.99 4.20 3.45
N SER A 64 4.20 3.64 3.34
CA SER A 64 5.26 4.16 2.47
C SER A 64 4.90 4.13 0.98
N GLN A 65 4.00 3.21 0.58
CA GLN A 65 3.53 3.08 -0.80
C GLN A 65 2.23 3.86 -1.08
N GLY A 66 1.76 4.64 -0.09
CA GLY A 66 0.56 5.46 -0.18
C GLY A 66 -0.75 4.67 -0.01
N TYR A 67 -0.71 3.50 0.64
CA TYR A 67 -1.94 2.81 1.05
C TYR A 67 -2.53 3.47 2.29
N MET A 68 -3.85 3.61 2.32
CA MET A 68 -4.60 3.97 3.52
C MET A 68 -4.90 2.70 4.33
N ILE A 69 -4.52 2.69 5.61
CA ILE A 69 -4.74 1.52 6.48
C ILE A 69 -6.21 1.40 6.84
N ALA A 70 -6.81 0.26 6.54
CA ALA A 70 -8.21 -0.05 6.84
C ALA A 70 -8.35 -0.75 8.21
N ALA A 71 -7.46 -1.71 8.51
CA ALA A 71 -7.36 -2.36 9.81
C ALA A 71 -5.91 -2.73 10.11
N ALA A 72 -5.53 -2.70 11.40
CA ALA A 72 -4.21 -3.15 11.84
C ALA A 72 -4.27 -3.67 13.28
N ASN A 73 -3.69 -4.85 13.51
CA ASN A 73 -3.43 -5.43 14.83
C ASN A 73 -2.09 -6.20 14.80
N GLN A 74 -1.82 -7.01 15.82
CA GLN A 74 -0.53 -7.72 15.93
C GLN A 74 -0.34 -8.85 14.92
N GLU A 75 -1.40 -9.33 14.30
CA GLU A 75 -1.41 -10.51 13.41
C GLU A 75 -1.93 -10.19 12.01
N LEU A 76 -2.50 -9.00 11.80
CA LEU A 76 -3.16 -8.62 10.56
C LEU A 76 -2.97 -7.13 10.28
N VAL A 77 -2.68 -6.81 9.03
CA VAL A 77 -2.79 -5.45 8.49
C VAL A 77 -3.51 -5.49 7.15
N THR A 78 -4.47 -4.59 6.97
CA THR A 78 -5.10 -4.34 5.68
C THR A 78 -4.95 -2.88 5.28
N GLY A 79 -4.73 -2.64 3.98
CA GLY A 79 -4.63 -1.30 3.42
C GLY A 79 -5.25 -1.24 2.03
N ARG A 80 -5.74 -0.06 1.65
CA ARG A 80 -6.38 0.17 0.34
C ARG A 80 -5.73 1.35 -0.36
N LYS A 81 -5.58 1.23 -1.67
CA LYS A 81 -5.09 2.31 -2.55
C LYS A 81 -6.00 2.40 -3.76
N SER A 82 -6.59 3.57 -3.96
CA SER A 82 -7.46 3.85 -5.09
C SER A 82 -6.74 4.77 -6.09
N PHE A 83 -6.90 4.52 -7.38
CA PHE A 83 -6.38 5.37 -8.45
C PHE A 83 -7.29 5.31 -9.68
N GLN A 84 -7.27 6.37 -10.48
CA GLN A 84 -8.08 6.48 -11.69
C GLN A 84 -7.15 6.55 -12.91
N PRO A 85 -6.89 5.43 -13.59
CA PRO A 85 -6.03 5.43 -14.77
C PRO A 85 -6.67 6.14 -15.99
N ALA A 86 -8.00 6.25 -16.02
CA ALA A 86 -8.77 6.96 -17.05
C ALA A 86 -10.05 7.55 -16.44
N THR A 87 -10.67 8.52 -17.12
CA THR A 87 -11.80 9.34 -16.61
C THR A 87 -13.00 8.54 -16.10
N GLU A 88 -13.25 7.33 -16.63
CA GLU A 88 -14.40 6.48 -16.26
C GLU A 88 -13.99 5.12 -15.66
N VAL A 89 -12.70 4.98 -15.29
CA VAL A 89 -12.17 3.74 -14.73
C VAL A 89 -11.62 4.03 -13.35
N HIS A 90 -12.24 3.42 -12.34
CA HIS A 90 -11.76 3.45 -10.97
C HIS A 90 -11.12 2.11 -10.66
N VAL A 91 -9.86 2.12 -10.22
CA VAL A 91 -9.16 0.93 -9.77
C VAL A 91 -8.89 1.06 -8.28
N GLU A 92 -9.14 -0.01 -7.56
CA GLU A 92 -8.80 -0.11 -6.15
C GLU A 92 -7.97 -1.36 -5.91
N VAL A 93 -6.89 -1.22 -5.15
CA VAL A 93 -6.08 -2.34 -4.70
C VAL A 93 -6.23 -2.45 -3.18
N GLU A 94 -6.82 -3.55 -2.73
CA GLU A 94 -6.84 -3.96 -1.33
C GLU A 94 -5.69 -4.91 -1.07
N PHE A 95 -4.87 -4.58 -0.08
CA PHE A 95 -3.71 -5.36 0.33
C PHE A 95 -3.95 -5.89 1.73
N ARG A 96 -3.71 -7.20 1.93
CA ARG A 96 -3.87 -7.89 3.21
C ARG A 96 -2.59 -8.63 3.56
N VAL A 97 -2.13 -8.45 4.80
CA VAL A 97 -0.94 -9.09 5.35
C VAL A 97 -1.32 -9.78 6.65
N VAL A 98 -1.07 -11.08 6.75
CA VAL A 98 -1.24 -11.87 7.98
C VAL A 98 0.13 -12.29 8.48
N CYS A 99 0.44 -11.99 9.74
CA CYS A 99 1.67 -12.40 10.41
C CYS A 99 1.34 -13.55 11.36
N ALA A 100 1.88 -14.73 11.10
CA ALA A 100 1.66 -15.92 11.92
C ALA A 100 2.99 -16.48 12.43
N ARG A 101 3.04 -16.88 13.70
CA ARG A 101 4.23 -17.52 14.28
C ARG A 101 4.61 -18.80 13.55
N GLU A 102 5.90 -18.93 13.23
CA GLU A 102 6.47 -20.19 12.76
C GLU A 102 6.72 -21.11 13.96
N GLY A 103 6.10 -22.30 13.96
CA GLY A 103 6.27 -23.27 15.03
C GLY A 103 7.73 -23.74 15.17
N GLY A 104 8.22 -23.87 16.41
CA GLY A 104 9.52 -24.49 16.71
C GLY A 104 10.74 -23.57 16.78
N LYS A 105 10.60 -22.26 16.50
CA LYS A 105 11.67 -21.27 16.68
C LYS A 105 11.16 -20.06 17.48
N SER A 106 11.95 -19.58 18.43
CA SER A 106 11.61 -18.35 19.14
C SER A 106 11.74 -17.15 18.19
N ARG A 107 10.73 -16.25 18.18
CA ARG A 107 10.69 -15.03 17.36
C ARG A 107 10.87 -15.28 15.86
N SER A 108 10.29 -16.35 15.33
CA SER A 108 10.12 -16.53 13.89
C SER A 108 8.65 -16.35 13.50
N THR A 109 8.40 -15.58 12.45
CA THR A 109 7.07 -15.25 11.93
C THR A 109 7.07 -15.42 10.43
N ILE A 110 6.02 -16.01 9.88
CA ILE A 110 5.73 -16.03 8.45
C ILE A 110 4.70 -14.94 8.16
N ALA A 111 5.02 -14.05 7.22
CA ALA A 111 4.08 -13.08 6.68
C ALA A 111 3.45 -13.64 5.39
N PHE A 112 2.12 -13.69 5.36
CA PHE A 112 1.31 -14.05 4.21
C PHE A 112 0.69 -12.79 3.63
N ALA A 113 1.01 -12.46 2.37
CA ALA A 113 0.55 -11.26 1.70
C ALA A 113 -0.36 -11.62 0.51
N SER A 114 -1.50 -10.93 0.40
CA SER A 114 -2.37 -11.00 -0.77
C SER A 114 -2.83 -9.61 -1.16
N ALA A 115 -2.91 -9.36 -2.46
CA ALA A 115 -3.44 -8.11 -3.00
C ALA A 115 -4.55 -8.41 -4.02
N LEU A 116 -5.71 -7.79 -3.82
CA LEU A 116 -6.86 -7.87 -4.72
C LEU A 116 -7.03 -6.55 -5.44
N GLN A 117 -7.12 -6.60 -6.76
CA GLN A 117 -7.41 -5.45 -7.60
C GLN A 117 -8.86 -5.50 -8.09
N ASP A 118 -9.65 -4.53 -7.65
CA ASP A 118 -11.00 -4.30 -8.14
C ASP A 118 -10.98 -3.19 -9.20
N ARG A 119 -11.57 -3.49 -10.35
CA ARG A 119 -11.79 -2.52 -11.43
C ARG A 119 -13.27 -2.22 -11.49
N TYR A 120 -13.61 -0.94 -11.46
CA TYR A 120 -14.97 -0.43 -11.61
C TYR A 120 -15.06 0.37 -12.90
N GLY A 121 -16.07 0.04 -13.70
CA GLY A 121 -16.40 0.76 -14.92
C GLY A 121 -17.73 1.47 -14.73
N VAL A 122 -17.87 2.62 -15.37
CA VAL A 122 -19.14 3.34 -15.42
C VAL A 122 -20.05 2.67 -16.47
N LYS A 123 -21.21 2.19 -16.05
CA LYS A 123 -22.28 1.82 -16.99
C LYS A 123 -23.27 2.98 -17.09
N LYS A 124 -23.31 3.66 -18.24
CA LYS A 124 -24.37 4.64 -18.58
C LYS A 124 -25.71 3.90 -18.65
N VAL A 125 -26.63 4.18 -17.73
CA VAL A 125 -28.00 3.64 -17.76
C VAL A 125 -28.94 4.75 -18.19
N ASN A 126 -29.46 4.68 -19.42
CA ASN A 126 -30.50 5.60 -19.88
C ASN A 126 -31.86 5.10 -19.37
N ASN A 127 -32.32 5.62 -18.24
CA ASN A 127 -33.66 5.34 -17.71
C ASN A 127 -34.64 6.44 -18.15
N SER A 128 -35.38 6.19 -19.23
CA SER A 128 -36.42 7.10 -19.71
C SER A 128 -37.74 6.83 -18.97
N ALA A 129 -38.13 7.73 -18.06
CA ALA A 129 -39.47 7.71 -17.47
C ALA A 129 -40.46 8.40 -18.42
N SER A 130 -41.32 7.64 -19.10
CA SER A 130 -42.43 8.20 -19.88
C SER A 130 -43.65 8.42 -18.96
N VAL A 131 -44.03 9.67 -18.74
CA VAL A 131 -45.30 10.00 -18.07
C VAL A 131 -46.39 10.09 -19.14
N GLY A 132 -47.33 9.14 -19.13
CA GLY A 132 -48.52 9.17 -19.97
C GLY A 132 -49.57 10.10 -19.37
N VAL A 133 -49.73 11.30 -19.95
CA VAL A 133 -50.89 12.16 -19.72
C VAL A 133 -51.97 11.80 -20.75
N GLY A 134 -53.18 11.48 -20.26
CA GLY A 134 -54.28 11.03 -21.09
C GLY A 134 -54.67 12.02 -22.21
N ALA A 135 -55.20 11.43 -23.28
CA ALA A 135 -55.93 12.04 -24.41
C ALA A 135 -55.24 13.08 -25.31
N ILE A 136 -54.05 13.62 -24.99
CA ILE A 136 -53.39 14.61 -25.85
C ILE A 136 -51.87 14.61 -25.66
N GLY A 137 -51.19 13.68 -26.35
CA GLY A 137 -49.75 13.78 -26.66
C GLY A 137 -48.78 13.49 -25.51
N SER A 138 -47.92 12.48 -25.69
CA SER A 138 -46.79 12.22 -24.80
C SER A 138 -45.68 13.26 -25.00
N LEU A 139 -45.34 14.02 -23.97
CA LEU A 139 -44.15 14.88 -23.95
C LEU A 139 -43.02 14.13 -23.25
N SER A 140 -42.10 13.56 -24.02
CA SER A 140 -40.84 13.02 -23.50
C SER A 140 -39.84 14.17 -23.34
N LEU A 141 -39.68 14.69 -22.13
CA LEU A 141 -38.56 15.56 -21.80
C LEU A 141 -37.33 14.68 -21.52
N PRO A 142 -36.23 14.80 -22.28
CA PRO A 142 -35.00 14.10 -21.96
C PRO A 142 -34.36 14.78 -20.74
N PHE A 143 -34.68 14.28 -19.54
CA PHE A 143 -33.85 14.57 -18.37
C PHE A 143 -32.58 13.73 -18.50
N SER A 144 -31.52 14.33 -19.03
CA SER A 144 -30.19 13.73 -19.03
C SER A 144 -29.61 13.75 -17.61
N SER A 145 -30.16 12.95 -16.69
CA SER A 145 -29.40 12.48 -15.53
C SER A 145 -28.76 11.17 -15.94
N SER A 146 -27.52 11.23 -16.41
CA SER A 146 -26.69 10.02 -16.51
C SER A 146 -26.38 9.59 -15.08
N ASP A 147 -27.18 8.68 -14.52
CA ASP A 147 -26.81 8.03 -13.26
C ASP A 147 -25.68 7.05 -13.59
N ASP A 148 -24.44 7.49 -13.35
CA ASP A 148 -23.25 6.68 -13.54
C ASP A 148 -23.19 5.64 -12.41
N ALA A 149 -23.76 4.45 -12.64
CA ALA A 149 -23.68 3.33 -11.71
C ALA A 149 -22.31 2.67 -11.81
N MET A 150 -21.54 2.72 -10.71
CA MET A 150 -20.25 2.05 -10.60
C MET A 150 -20.48 0.55 -10.43
N VAL A 151 -20.28 -0.24 -11.49
CA VAL A 151 -20.40 -1.70 -11.44
C VAL A 151 -19.00 -2.30 -11.40
N LYS A 152 -18.76 -3.22 -10.44
CA LYS A 152 -17.52 -3.99 -10.37
C LYS A 152 -17.40 -4.83 -11.65
N VAL A 153 -16.46 -4.47 -12.52
CA VAL A 153 -16.29 -5.08 -13.85
C VAL A 153 -15.24 -6.18 -13.84
N ALA A 154 -14.28 -6.16 -12.91
CA ALA A 154 -13.33 -7.24 -12.68
C ALA A 154 -12.79 -7.21 -11.24
N SER A 155 -12.48 -8.38 -10.69
CA SER A 155 -11.75 -8.58 -9.44
C SER A 155 -10.66 -9.59 -9.73
N GLU A 156 -9.41 -9.24 -9.49
CA GLU A 156 -8.27 -10.09 -9.82
C GLU A 156 -7.25 -10.04 -8.69
N THR A 157 -6.75 -11.21 -8.28
CA THR A 157 -5.62 -11.30 -7.35
C THR A 157 -4.35 -10.94 -8.10
N LEU A 158 -3.57 -10.00 -7.59
CA LEU A 158 -2.26 -9.70 -8.17
C LEU A 158 -1.32 -10.89 -7.93
N THR A 159 -0.69 -11.37 -9.00
CA THR A 159 0.23 -12.52 -9.01
C THR A 159 1.66 -12.15 -9.44
N ASP A 160 1.96 -10.86 -9.65
CA ASP A 160 3.31 -10.41 -10.05
C ASP A 160 4.34 -10.65 -8.93
N ASP A 161 5.29 -11.56 -9.15
CA ASP A 161 6.33 -11.90 -8.16
C ASP A 161 7.14 -10.67 -7.73
N ARG A 162 7.51 -9.82 -8.70
CA ARG A 162 8.32 -8.62 -8.43
C ARG A 162 7.58 -7.62 -7.54
N PHE A 163 6.26 -7.57 -7.61
CA PHE A 163 5.42 -6.76 -6.74
C PHE A 163 5.51 -7.23 -5.29
N TYR A 164 5.40 -8.53 -5.04
CA TYR A 164 5.54 -9.09 -3.70
C TYR A 164 6.97 -9.00 -3.18
N ASP A 165 7.99 -9.26 -4.00
CA ASP A 165 9.39 -9.13 -3.60
C ASP A 165 9.71 -7.71 -3.12
N ARG A 166 9.29 -6.68 -3.86
CA ARG A 166 9.46 -5.28 -3.43
C ARG A 166 8.75 -4.99 -2.11
N PHE A 167 7.55 -5.54 -1.92
CA PHE A 167 6.81 -5.36 -0.68
C PHE A 167 7.51 -6.03 0.51
N PHE A 168 7.98 -7.26 0.35
CA PHE A 168 8.70 -7.98 1.40
C PHE A 168 10.04 -7.32 1.75
N SER A 169 10.79 -6.82 0.78
CA SER A 169 12.00 -6.01 1.04
C SER A 169 11.71 -4.73 1.84
N LEU A 170 10.51 -4.14 1.70
CA LEU A 170 10.11 -3.01 2.54
C LEU A 170 9.82 -3.44 3.97
N ILE A 171 9.21 -4.62 4.19
CA ILE A 171 9.02 -5.17 5.54
C ILE A 171 10.38 -5.32 6.21
N GLU A 172 11.35 -5.95 5.55
CA GLU A 172 12.72 -6.12 6.08
C GLU A 172 13.35 -4.79 6.50
N ARG A 173 13.21 -3.76 5.67
CA ARG A 173 13.71 -2.41 5.98
C ARG A 173 13.07 -1.78 7.21
N TYR A 174 11.80 -2.08 7.48
CA TYR A 174 11.07 -1.51 8.60
C TYR A 174 11.08 -2.39 9.86
N LEU A 175 11.62 -3.60 9.77
CA LEU A 175 11.87 -4.40 10.97
C LEU A 175 12.89 -3.67 11.85
N PRO A 176 12.68 -3.66 13.18
CA PRO A 176 13.72 -3.19 14.08
C PRO A 176 14.93 -4.09 13.87
N GLU A 177 16.11 -3.50 13.65
CA GLU A 177 17.35 -4.27 13.72
C GLU A 177 17.32 -4.99 15.05
N SER A 178 17.60 -6.30 15.01
CA SER A 178 17.73 -7.08 16.22
C SER A 178 18.86 -6.44 17.00
N ILE A 179 18.53 -5.55 17.93
CA ILE A 179 19.44 -5.17 18.99
C ILE A 179 19.65 -6.50 19.71
N GLU A 180 20.73 -7.16 19.31
CA GLU A 180 21.43 -8.17 20.09
C GLU A 180 21.23 -7.77 21.54
N GLN A 181 20.48 -8.60 22.25
CA GLN A 181 19.99 -8.35 23.60
C GLN A 181 20.98 -7.44 24.33
N ALA A 182 20.60 -6.18 24.54
CA ALA A 182 21.33 -5.38 25.52
C ALA A 182 21.37 -6.28 26.76
N PRO A 183 22.57 -6.61 27.28
CA PRO A 183 22.68 -7.44 28.47
C PRO A 183 21.70 -6.88 29.50
N PRO A 184 20.96 -7.71 30.25
CA PRO A 184 20.06 -7.22 31.28
C PRO A 184 20.83 -6.15 32.02
N ALA A 185 20.35 -4.90 31.97
CA ALA A 185 21.02 -3.79 32.59
C ALA A 185 21.21 -4.22 34.04
N GLU A 186 22.45 -4.63 34.35
CA GLU A 186 22.80 -5.16 35.65
C GLU A 186 22.39 -4.05 36.58
N ALA A 187 21.40 -4.33 37.42
CA ALA A 187 20.81 -3.36 38.29
C ALA A 187 21.93 -2.87 39.20
N ARG A 188 22.61 -1.80 38.77
CA ARG A 188 23.52 -1.05 39.63
C ARG A 188 22.67 -0.75 40.85
N PRO A 189 23.07 -1.20 42.05
CA PRO A 189 22.29 -0.95 43.24
C PRO A 189 22.04 0.54 43.27
N VAL A 190 20.78 0.95 43.20
CA VAL A 190 20.40 2.32 43.47
C VAL A 190 20.82 2.54 44.92
N ALA A 191 21.98 3.18 45.11
CA ALA A 191 22.42 3.61 46.42
C ALA A 191 21.27 4.42 47.02
N PRO A 192 20.86 4.14 48.28
CA PRO A 192 19.71 4.80 48.86
C PRO A 192 19.90 6.31 48.78
N ALA A 193 18.89 6.99 48.24
CA ALA A 193 18.88 8.44 48.17
C ALA A 193 19.17 8.99 49.57
N ARG A 194 20.24 9.79 49.69
CA ARG A 194 20.48 10.53 50.94
C ARG A 194 19.27 11.43 51.18
N PRO A 195 18.74 11.50 52.40
CA PRO A 195 17.63 12.40 52.70
C PRO A 195 18.03 13.85 52.35
N PRO A 196 17.06 14.70 51.99
CA PRO A 196 17.35 16.09 51.68
C PRO A 196 18.05 16.72 52.89
N VAL A 197 19.23 17.30 52.66
CA VAL A 197 19.84 18.17 53.67
C VAL A 197 18.94 19.39 53.76
N GLU A 198 18.20 19.48 54.86
CA GLU A 198 17.40 20.64 55.21
C GLU A 198 18.36 21.81 55.41
N VAL A 199 18.37 22.74 54.45
CA VAL A 199 19.20 23.94 54.51
C VAL A 199 18.58 24.87 55.56
N PRO A 200 19.28 25.21 56.67
CA PRO A 200 18.73 26.12 57.65
C PRO A 200 18.53 27.50 57.01
N LEU A 201 17.31 28.02 57.09
CA LEU A 201 16.98 29.39 56.71
C LEU A 201 17.89 30.36 57.47
N PRO A 202 18.54 31.34 56.81
CA PRO A 202 19.35 32.33 57.50
C PRO A 202 18.43 33.18 58.40
N LEU A 203 18.80 33.26 59.68
CA LEU A 203 18.19 34.14 60.66
C LEU A 203 18.30 35.59 60.17
N GLN A 204 17.17 36.17 59.78
CA GLN A 204 17.10 37.61 59.52
C GLN A 204 17.19 38.35 60.87
N THR A 205 18.32 39.00 61.10
CA THR A 205 18.50 39.91 62.24
C THR A 205 17.73 41.20 61.96
N VAL A 206 16.63 41.42 62.68
CA VAL A 206 15.91 42.71 62.67
C VAL A 206 16.71 43.71 63.52
N PRO A 207 17.10 44.88 63.00
CA PRO A 207 17.81 45.88 63.78
C PRO A 207 16.86 46.57 64.77
N LEU A 208 17.32 46.74 66.01
CA LEU A 208 16.64 47.51 67.05
C LEU A 208 16.69 49.00 66.70
N SER A 209 15.51 49.63 66.65
CA SER A 209 15.35 51.06 66.43
C SER A 209 15.81 51.86 67.66
N PRO A 210 16.61 52.94 67.51
CA PRO A 210 17.02 53.74 68.65
C PRO A 210 15.88 54.66 69.11
N SER A 211 15.55 54.58 70.39
CA SER A 211 14.66 55.50 71.08
C SER A 211 15.23 56.93 71.06
N ARG A 212 14.38 57.90 70.72
CA ARG A 212 14.62 59.33 70.94
C ARG A 212 13.88 59.73 72.22
N GLY A 213 14.58 60.45 73.10
CA GLY A 213 14.06 60.95 74.37
C GLY A 213 13.05 62.08 74.25
#